data_AF-A0A7S7SS83-F1
#
_entry.id   AF-A0A7S7SS83-F1
#
_cell.length_a   1.000
_cell.length_b   1.000
_cell.length_c   1.000
_cell.angle_alpha   90.00
_cell.angle_beta   90.00
_cell.angle_gamma   90.00
#
_symmetry.space_group_name_H-M   'P 1'
#
loop_
_entity.id
_entity.type
_entity.pdbx_description
1 polymer ?
#
loop_
_entity_poly.entity_id
_entity_poly.type
_entity_poly.pdbx_seq_one_letter_code
_entity_poly.pdbx_strand_id
1 'polypeptide(L)'
;MSRKKNSRQWARLRILCSGGLHLMTLIPDALELVRELIPNSASQLFLHAERAPQDMHEANVLGVLPPPNGYFYGDAKDFGVAPGEARARARHVLETCLGPAASPVGTLTLLRDDGPPFDTDDQEDLGRVANYFDHALRNAASAGNGLQGVIEDEAMLLATTNGDILFLSDSAGALLDQLASQEQQVFDRRTLPPFCLRLVESVVYGERYPWRLPAGTLELAGGVLEARAQWMSAGSCDAIHSRTVGIFLKFVVPMPLRIWRALGSVELSPQQMEVAFWMGLGGGREAARSRMDVSDAVLRDCVKAVYEKFGCTSEAGLLGILRPVISRM
;
A
#
# COMPACT_ATOMS: atom_id res chain seq x y z
N MET A 1 24.31 11.11 22.00
CA MET A 1 23.02 11.61 22.52
C MET A 1 22.21 10.39 22.95
N SER A 2 21.77 10.32 24.21
CA SER A 2 21.01 9.16 24.72
C SER A 2 19.71 9.02 23.92
N ARG A 3 19.54 7.89 23.20
CA ARG A 3 18.28 7.54 22.52
C ARG A 3 17.18 7.52 23.59
N LYS A 4 16.38 8.58 23.66
CA LYS A 4 15.16 8.58 24.49
C LYS A 4 14.33 7.38 24.06
N LYS A 5 13.70 6.71 25.03
CA LYS A 5 12.84 5.54 24.79
C LYS A 5 11.81 5.84 23.70
N ASN A 6 12.06 5.38 22.48
CA ASN A 6 11.16 5.48 21.32
C ASN A 6 9.92 4.56 21.46
N SER A 7 9.48 4.28 22.69
CA SER A 7 8.35 3.40 23.01
C SER A 7 7.06 3.82 22.28
N ARG A 8 6.87 5.13 22.08
CA ARG A 8 5.73 5.66 21.31
C ARG A 8 5.78 5.22 19.84
N GLN A 9 6.94 5.32 19.18
CA GLN A 9 7.07 4.96 17.76
C GLN A 9 6.96 3.45 17.54
N TRP A 10 7.50 2.66 18.47
CA TRP A 10 7.31 1.20 18.45
C TRP A 10 5.84 0.81 18.57
N ALA A 11 5.10 1.43 19.49
CA ALA A 11 3.67 1.18 19.61
C ALA A 11 2.89 1.59 18.35
N ARG A 12 3.26 2.73 17.74
CA ARG A 12 2.69 3.21 16.47
C ARG A 12 2.90 2.21 15.34
N LEU A 13 4.13 1.74 15.16
CA LEU A 13 4.47 0.76 14.12
C LEU A 13 3.71 -0.55 14.32
N ARG A 14 3.61 -1.02 15.57
CA ARG A 14 2.82 -2.22 15.93
C ARG A 14 1.35 -2.09 15.59
N ILE A 15 0.72 -0.94 15.89
CA ILE A 15 -0.70 -0.70 15.59
C ILE A 15 -0.92 -0.75 14.08
N LEU A 16 -0.10 -0.02 13.30
CA LEU A 16 -0.20 0.02 11.84
C LEU A 16 -0.03 -1.37 11.21
N CYS A 17 1.00 -2.12 11.61
CA CYS A 17 1.27 -3.47 11.07
C CYS A 17 0.29 -4.54 11.56
N SER A 18 -0.51 -4.24 12.59
CA SER A 18 -1.60 -5.10 13.09
C SER A 18 -2.94 -4.80 12.42
N GLY A 19 -3.04 -3.75 11.59
CA GLY A 19 -4.28 -3.29 10.97
C GLY A 19 -4.86 -4.21 9.88
N GLY A 20 -4.20 -5.33 9.57
CA GLY A 20 -4.65 -6.28 8.53
C GLY A 20 -4.44 -5.78 7.10
N LEU A 21 -3.58 -4.77 6.91
CA LEU A 21 -3.23 -4.24 5.60
C LEU A 21 -2.05 -5.01 4.99
N HIS A 22 -2.02 -5.09 3.65
CA HIS A 22 -0.83 -5.56 2.97
C HIS A 22 0.34 -4.58 3.16
N LEU A 23 1.57 -5.10 3.24
CA LEU A 23 2.74 -4.29 3.56
C LEU A 23 2.95 -3.18 2.52
N MET A 24 2.76 -3.48 1.23
CA MET A 24 2.88 -2.47 0.16
C MET A 24 1.88 -1.32 0.34
N THR A 25 0.69 -1.59 0.87
CA THR A 25 -0.36 -0.58 1.11
C THR A 25 0.04 0.40 2.20
N LEU A 26 0.65 -0.09 3.29
CA LEU A 26 1.01 0.71 4.46
C LEU A 26 2.45 1.26 4.42
N ILE A 27 3.24 0.89 3.39
CA ILE A 27 4.69 1.14 3.40
C ILE A 27 5.09 2.62 3.52
N PRO A 28 4.40 3.61 2.89
CA PRO A 28 4.81 5.01 3.03
C PRO A 28 4.72 5.46 4.49
N ASP A 29 3.58 5.20 5.13
CA ASP A 29 3.31 5.56 6.52
C ASP A 29 4.23 4.78 7.49
N ALA A 30 4.56 3.53 7.18
CA ALA A 30 5.47 2.74 8.00
C ALA A 30 6.92 3.22 7.93
N LEU A 31 7.43 3.57 6.74
CA LEU A 31 8.80 4.05 6.59
C LEU A 31 9.00 5.42 7.24
N GLU A 32 7.95 6.25 7.34
CA GLU A 32 8.01 7.47 8.15
C GLU A 32 8.28 7.14 9.63
N LEU A 33 7.57 6.16 10.20
CA LEU A 33 7.83 5.71 11.58
C LEU A 33 9.22 5.07 11.73
N VAL A 34 9.66 4.29 10.75
CA VAL A 34 11.00 3.68 10.75
C VAL A 34 12.08 4.75 10.74
N ARG A 35 11.89 5.86 10.00
CA ARG A 35 12.83 6.98 9.99
C ARG A 35 12.94 7.68 11.34
N GLU A 36 11.86 7.74 12.11
CA GLU A 36 11.88 8.25 13.49
C GLU A 36 12.59 7.29 14.47
N LEU A 37 12.54 5.98 14.20
CA LEU A 37 13.21 4.95 14.99
C LEU A 37 14.71 4.87 14.67
N ILE A 38 15.03 4.82 13.39
CA ILE A 38 16.37 4.63 12.82
C ILE A 38 16.58 5.76 11.80
N PRO A 39 17.20 6.89 12.21
CA PRO A 39 17.41 8.03 11.34
C PRO A 39 18.12 7.62 10.04
N ASN A 40 17.46 7.88 8.91
CA ASN A 40 17.93 7.56 7.56
C ASN A 40 17.45 8.63 6.57
N SER A 41 18.15 8.76 5.45
CA SER A 41 17.88 9.72 4.37
C SER A 41 16.94 9.16 3.30
N ALA A 42 16.89 7.83 3.15
CA ALA A 42 15.98 7.14 2.26
C ALA A 42 15.75 5.70 2.73
N SER A 43 14.60 5.15 2.36
CA SER A 43 14.19 3.79 2.66
C SER A 43 13.65 3.11 1.41
N GLN A 44 13.99 1.82 1.26
CA GLN A 44 13.61 1.01 0.11
C GLN A 44 13.06 -0.34 0.59
N LEU A 45 11.95 -0.76 0.00
CA LEU A 45 11.36 -2.07 0.17
C LEU A 45 11.31 -2.76 -1.20
N PHE A 46 11.81 -3.98 -1.24
CA PHE A 46 11.61 -4.88 -2.36
C PHE A 46 10.88 -6.13 -1.86
N LEU A 47 9.75 -6.48 -2.46
CA LEU A 47 9.01 -7.70 -2.17
C LEU A 47 9.05 -8.61 -3.38
N HIS A 48 9.37 -9.88 -3.17
CA HIS A 48 9.21 -10.91 -4.19
C HIS A 48 7.72 -11.17 -4.40
N ALA A 49 7.29 -11.21 -5.66
CA ALA A 49 5.94 -11.65 -5.97
C ALA A 49 5.93 -13.18 -5.93
N GLU A 50 5.02 -13.76 -5.14
CA GLU A 50 4.76 -15.19 -5.25
C GLU A 50 4.25 -15.47 -6.66
N ARG A 51 4.98 -16.32 -7.39
CA ARG A 51 4.56 -16.81 -8.70
C ARG A 51 4.01 -18.19 -8.52
N ALA A 52 2.69 -18.35 -8.62
CA ALA A 52 2.15 -19.69 -8.69
C ALA A 52 2.76 -20.38 -9.92
N PRO A 53 3.23 -21.65 -9.80
CA PRO A 53 3.72 -22.40 -10.96
C PRO A 53 2.69 -22.45 -12.09
N GLN A 54 1.40 -22.38 -11.74
CA GLN A 54 0.27 -22.29 -12.66
C GLN A 54 0.27 -20.98 -13.46
N ASP A 55 0.50 -19.82 -12.82
CA ASP A 55 0.56 -18.52 -13.52
C ASP A 55 1.70 -18.47 -14.53
N MET A 56 2.84 -19.08 -14.18
CA MET A 56 3.98 -19.19 -15.10
C MET A 56 3.73 -20.19 -16.23
N HIS A 57 3.08 -21.31 -15.94
CA HIS A 57 2.69 -22.26 -16.96
C HIS A 57 1.67 -21.65 -17.93
N GLU A 58 0.68 -20.93 -17.43
CA GLU A 58 -0.28 -20.18 -18.23
C GLU A 58 0.41 -19.09 -19.06
N ALA A 59 1.32 -18.31 -18.49
CA ALA A 59 2.12 -17.33 -19.24
C ALA A 59 2.82 -17.98 -20.44
N ASN A 60 3.45 -19.13 -20.23
CA ASN A 60 4.18 -19.85 -21.26
C ASN A 60 3.27 -20.51 -22.30
N VAL A 61 2.13 -21.08 -21.91
CA VAL A 61 1.22 -21.80 -22.82
C VAL A 61 0.33 -20.84 -23.61
N LEU A 62 -0.10 -19.74 -22.97
CA LEU A 62 -1.04 -18.79 -23.57
C LEU A 62 -0.33 -17.61 -24.24
N GLY A 63 0.98 -17.47 -24.05
CA GLY A 63 1.76 -16.34 -24.57
C GLY A 63 1.40 -15.01 -23.91
N VAL A 64 0.87 -15.07 -22.69
CA VAL A 64 0.44 -13.89 -21.89
C VAL A 64 1.57 -13.40 -21.02
N LEU A 65 1.57 -12.10 -20.69
CA LEU A 65 2.62 -11.53 -19.85
C LEU A 65 2.64 -12.18 -18.46
N PRO A 66 3.80 -12.69 -17.99
CA PRO A 66 3.91 -13.25 -16.65
C PRO A 66 3.70 -12.16 -15.58
N PRO A 67 3.26 -12.54 -14.37
CA PRO A 67 3.24 -11.60 -13.24
C PRO A 67 4.65 -11.05 -12.99
N PRO A 68 4.78 -9.82 -12.45
CA PRO A 68 6.08 -9.22 -12.16
C PRO A 68 6.92 -10.11 -11.23
N ASN A 69 8.25 -9.94 -11.24
CA ASN A 69 9.15 -10.69 -10.35
C ASN A 69 9.03 -10.23 -8.88
N GLY A 70 8.47 -9.06 -8.67
CA GLY A 70 8.39 -8.41 -7.37
C GLY A 70 7.83 -7.00 -7.50
N TYR A 71 7.67 -6.37 -6.34
CA TYR A 71 7.19 -5.02 -6.19
C TYR A 71 8.19 -4.21 -5.39
N PHE A 72 8.41 -2.98 -5.81
CA PHE A 72 9.37 -2.08 -5.22
C PHE A 72 8.67 -0.84 -4.68
N TYR A 73 9.12 -0.38 -3.53
CA TYR A 73 8.85 0.96 -3.05
C TYR A 73 10.17 1.57 -2.62
N GLY A 74 10.43 2.81 -3.01
CA GLY A 74 11.57 3.55 -2.54
C GLY A 74 11.19 5.01 -2.37
N ASP A 75 11.38 5.52 -1.17
CA ASP A 75 11.47 6.96 -1.01
C ASP A 75 12.91 7.41 -1.27
N ALA A 76 13.07 8.55 -1.92
CA ALA A 76 14.36 9.19 -2.13
C ALA A 76 14.29 10.64 -1.64
N LYS A 77 13.49 10.85 -0.58
CA LYS A 77 13.00 12.14 -0.11
C LYS A 77 14.13 13.15 0.07
N ASP A 78 15.25 12.71 0.64
CA ASP A 78 16.38 13.58 0.97
C ASP A 78 17.52 13.54 -0.09
N PHE A 79 17.43 12.66 -1.08
CA PHE A 79 18.44 12.51 -2.14
C PHE A 79 18.11 13.29 -3.42
N GLY A 80 16.83 13.62 -3.66
CA GLY A 80 16.39 14.37 -4.85
C GLY A 80 16.64 13.65 -6.19
N VAL A 81 16.82 12.33 -6.15
CA VAL A 81 17.07 11.47 -7.33
C VAL A 81 16.15 10.25 -7.30
N ALA A 82 16.14 9.44 -8.36
CA ALA A 82 15.41 8.18 -8.37
C ALA A 82 15.94 7.21 -7.30
N PRO A 83 15.11 6.32 -6.73
CA PRO A 83 15.55 5.39 -5.67
C PRO A 83 16.77 4.54 -6.05
N GLY A 84 16.88 4.06 -7.30
CA GLY A 84 18.05 3.30 -7.76
C GLY A 84 19.36 4.10 -7.65
N GLU A 85 19.32 5.40 -7.96
CA GLU A 85 20.47 6.30 -7.85
C GLU A 85 20.78 6.67 -6.40
N ALA A 86 19.74 6.81 -5.56
CA ALA A 86 19.91 7.08 -4.13
C ALA A 86 20.74 5.97 -3.45
N ARG A 87 20.51 4.71 -3.80
CA ARG A 87 21.30 3.58 -3.27
C ARG A 87 22.77 3.65 -3.68
N ALA A 88 23.06 4.05 -4.91
CA ALA A 88 24.43 4.19 -5.40
C ALA A 88 25.17 5.38 -4.76
N ARG A 89 24.44 6.41 -4.33
CA ARG A 89 25.00 7.61 -3.68
C ARG A 89 25.16 7.48 -2.17
N ALA A 90 24.37 6.63 -1.53
CA ALA A 90 24.37 6.48 -0.07
C ALA A 90 25.76 6.10 0.46
N ARG A 91 26.22 6.82 1.48
CA ARG A 91 27.50 6.51 2.16
C ARG A 91 27.39 5.31 3.08
N HIS A 92 26.23 5.14 3.69
CA HIS A 92 25.95 4.06 4.61
C HIS A 92 24.66 3.36 4.20
N VAL A 93 24.70 2.03 4.21
CA VAL A 93 23.59 1.16 3.83
C VAL A 93 23.39 0.16 4.95
N LEU A 94 22.16 0.01 5.41
CA LEU A 94 21.75 -1.01 6.36
C LEU A 94 20.59 -1.79 5.74
N GLU A 95 20.66 -3.11 5.79
CA GLU A 95 19.72 -3.98 5.08
C GLU A 95 19.31 -5.15 5.96
N THR A 96 18.05 -5.58 5.82
CA THR A 96 17.52 -6.80 6.41
C THR A 96 16.62 -7.53 5.42
N CYS A 97 16.60 -8.85 5.50
CA CYS A 97 15.66 -9.68 4.75
C CYS A 97 14.32 -9.78 5.50
N LEU A 98 13.23 -9.86 4.76
CA LEU A 98 11.90 -10.16 5.26
C LEU A 98 11.56 -11.62 4.98
N GLY A 99 10.83 -12.25 5.88
CA GLY A 99 10.43 -13.65 5.81
C GLY A 99 11.46 -14.64 6.37
N PRO A 100 11.18 -15.95 6.22
CA PRO A 100 12.07 -17.00 6.71
C PRO A 100 13.45 -16.93 6.02
N ALA A 101 14.53 -17.12 6.79
CA ALA A 101 15.90 -17.06 6.25
C ALA A 101 16.16 -18.02 5.06
N ALA A 102 15.44 -19.15 5.00
CA ALA A 102 15.54 -20.12 3.91
C ALA A 102 14.83 -19.69 2.61
N SER A 103 13.88 -18.74 2.70
CA SER A 103 13.09 -18.28 1.56
C SER A 103 12.62 -16.84 1.83
N PRO A 104 13.52 -15.84 1.70
CA PRO A 104 13.16 -14.45 1.93
C PRO A 104 12.08 -14.02 0.94
N VAL A 105 11.09 -13.30 1.46
CA VAL A 105 9.97 -12.75 0.67
C VAL A 105 10.21 -11.31 0.26
N GLY A 106 11.30 -10.71 0.75
CA GLY A 106 11.70 -9.35 0.38
C GLY A 106 12.90 -8.84 1.16
N THR A 107 13.22 -7.57 0.95
CA THR A 107 14.36 -6.87 1.53
C THR A 107 13.96 -5.45 1.90
N LEU A 108 14.31 -5.03 3.10
CA LEU A 108 14.20 -3.64 3.57
C LEU A 108 15.60 -3.04 3.67
N THR A 109 15.82 -1.93 2.97
CA THR A 109 17.09 -1.21 2.94
C THR A 109 16.90 0.21 3.46
N LEU A 110 17.73 0.62 4.41
CA LEU A 110 17.85 1.99 4.89
C LEU A 110 19.15 2.60 4.36
N LEU A 111 19.05 3.82 3.86
CA LEU A 111 20.14 4.56 3.25
C LEU A 111 20.40 5.84 4.05
N ARG A 112 21.66 6.14 4.31
CA ARG A 112 22.07 7.37 5.02
C ARG A 112 23.18 8.05 4.22
N ASP A 113 22.93 9.30 3.82
CA ASP A 113 23.89 10.12 3.10
C ASP A 113 24.85 10.85 4.04
N ASP A 114 24.31 11.41 5.13
CA ASP A 114 25.05 12.18 6.13
C ASP A 114 24.90 11.59 7.55
N GLY A 115 25.91 11.81 8.39
CA GLY A 115 25.99 11.31 9.76
C GLY A 115 26.87 10.07 9.93
N PRO A 116 26.89 9.48 11.15
CA PRO A 116 27.71 8.31 11.44
C PRO A 116 27.19 7.05 10.72
N PRO A 117 28.03 6.02 10.55
CA PRO A 117 27.59 4.70 10.13
C PRO A 117 26.47 4.14 11.03
N PHE A 118 25.68 3.21 10.50
CA PHE A 118 24.71 2.45 11.30
C PHE A 118 25.45 1.63 12.37
N ASP A 119 24.97 1.69 13.60
CA ASP A 119 25.54 0.97 14.74
C ASP A 119 24.82 -0.37 14.99
N THR A 120 25.26 -1.10 16.01
CA THR A 120 24.64 -2.38 16.41
C THR A 120 23.19 -2.18 16.87
N ASP A 121 22.89 -1.07 17.53
CA ASP A 121 21.53 -0.77 17.99
C ASP A 121 20.60 -0.53 16.79
N ASP A 122 21.07 0.13 15.73
CA ASP A 122 20.35 0.29 14.45
C ASP A 122 20.06 -1.07 13.80
N GLN A 123 21.01 -2.02 13.84
CA GLN A 123 20.80 -3.37 13.33
C GLN A 123 19.73 -4.13 14.14
N GLU A 124 19.79 -4.04 15.47
CA GLU A 124 18.79 -4.66 16.35
C GLU A 124 17.39 -4.06 16.15
N ASP A 125 17.30 -2.74 16.07
CA ASP A 125 16.05 -2.03 15.83
C ASP A 125 15.52 -2.38 14.42
N LEU A 126 16.37 -2.46 13.39
CA LEU A 126 15.93 -2.89 12.06
C LEU A 126 15.41 -4.34 12.06
N GLY A 127 16.04 -5.23 12.83
CA GLY A 127 15.54 -6.59 13.04
C GLY A 127 14.17 -6.63 13.70
N ARG A 128 13.88 -5.72 14.65
CA ARG A 128 12.55 -5.58 15.24
C ARG A 128 11.52 -5.03 14.25
N VAL A 129 11.90 -4.08 13.40
CA VAL A 129 11.06 -3.58 12.30
C VAL A 129 10.69 -4.72 11.36
N ALA A 130 11.68 -5.55 10.97
CA ALA A 130 11.46 -6.70 10.10
C ALA A 130 10.40 -7.66 10.67
N ASN A 131 10.41 -7.92 11.98
CA ASN A 131 9.39 -8.76 12.62
C ASN A 131 7.96 -8.19 12.47
N TYR A 132 7.79 -6.87 12.54
CA TYR A 132 6.48 -6.24 12.32
C TYR A 132 6.07 -6.30 10.85
N PHE A 133 7.01 -6.13 9.92
CA PHE A 133 6.73 -6.23 8.49
C PHE A 133 6.39 -7.66 8.09
N ASP A 134 7.09 -8.66 8.62
CA ASP A 134 6.76 -10.07 8.47
C ASP A 134 5.36 -10.40 8.99
N HIS A 135 4.98 -9.83 10.14
CA HIS A 135 3.64 -9.97 10.67
C HIS A 135 2.57 -9.38 9.72
N ALA A 136 2.81 -8.20 9.15
CA ALA A 136 1.90 -7.60 8.18
C ALA A 136 1.76 -8.46 6.91
N LEU A 137 2.88 -8.95 6.36
CA LEU A 137 2.90 -9.81 5.18
C LEU A 137 2.09 -11.11 5.38
N ARG A 138 2.24 -11.77 6.55
CA ARG A 138 1.51 -13.01 6.85
C ARG A 138 0.01 -12.80 7.05
N ASN A 139 -0.37 -11.68 7.66
CA ASN A 139 -1.78 -11.42 8.01
C ASN A 139 -2.60 -10.81 6.87
N ALA A 140 -1.95 -10.23 5.86
CA ALA A 140 -2.62 -9.64 4.70
C ALA A 140 -3.50 -10.64 3.94
N ALA A 141 -3.03 -11.89 3.75
CA ALA A 141 -3.78 -12.93 3.05
C ALA A 141 -5.05 -13.39 3.79
N SER A 142 -5.11 -13.21 5.11
CA SER A 142 -6.28 -13.59 5.93
C SER A 142 -7.36 -12.51 5.97
N ALA A 143 -7.07 -11.29 5.50
CA ALA A 143 -8.04 -10.19 5.43
C ALA A 143 -8.92 -10.23 4.16
N GLY A 144 -8.83 -11.33 3.39
CA GLY A 144 -9.70 -11.61 2.25
C GLY A 144 -11.18 -11.42 2.60
N ASN A 145 -11.84 -10.58 1.81
CA ASN A 145 -13.23 -10.12 1.92
C ASN A 145 -13.45 -8.89 2.82
N GLY A 146 -13.33 -7.70 2.20
CA GLY A 146 -14.07 -6.53 2.64
C GLY A 146 -13.32 -5.55 3.53
N LEU A 147 -12.08 -5.19 3.17
CA LEU A 147 -11.59 -3.87 3.59
C LEU A 147 -12.41 -2.83 2.82
N GLN A 148 -13.58 -2.49 3.36
CA GLN A 148 -14.34 -1.32 2.91
C GLN A 148 -13.35 -0.14 2.86
N GLY A 149 -13.09 0.36 1.66
CA GLY A 149 -12.20 1.47 1.45
C GLY A 149 -12.97 2.69 0.95
N VAL A 150 -12.26 3.79 0.88
CA VAL A 150 -12.77 5.03 0.30
C VAL A 150 -12.07 5.23 -1.03
N ILE A 151 -12.84 5.42 -2.09
CA ILE A 151 -12.30 5.78 -3.39
C ILE A 151 -11.75 7.22 -3.27
N GLU A 152 -10.44 7.37 -3.40
CA GLU A 152 -9.80 8.68 -3.40
C GLU A 152 -9.63 9.23 -4.81
N ASP A 153 -9.45 8.36 -5.81
CA ASP A 153 -9.31 8.76 -7.21
C ASP A 153 -9.99 7.76 -8.15
N GLU A 154 -10.54 8.28 -9.24
CA GLU A 154 -11.10 7.50 -10.34
C GLU A 154 -10.50 8.00 -11.66
N ALA A 155 -10.01 7.05 -12.45
CA ALA A 155 -9.32 7.34 -13.68
C ALA A 155 -9.80 6.44 -14.81
N MET A 156 -9.66 6.92 -16.04
CA MET A 156 -10.01 6.18 -17.23
C MET A 156 -8.94 6.38 -18.29
N LEU A 157 -8.63 5.31 -19.00
CA LEU A 157 -7.80 5.35 -20.20
C LEU A 157 -8.41 4.50 -21.31
N LEU A 158 -8.01 4.80 -22.53
CA LEU A 158 -8.34 4.03 -23.74
C LEU A 158 -7.04 3.54 -24.37
N ALA A 159 -7.01 2.26 -24.73
CA ALA A 159 -5.84 1.66 -25.36
C ALA A 159 -6.23 0.75 -26.54
N THR A 160 -5.27 0.53 -27.43
CA THR A 160 -5.38 -0.49 -28.48
C THR A 160 -5.28 -1.90 -27.87
N THR A 161 -5.65 -2.94 -28.62
CA THR A 161 -5.42 -4.34 -28.20
C THR A 161 -3.95 -4.70 -28.02
N ASN A 162 -3.05 -3.89 -28.58
CA ASN A 162 -1.60 -4.08 -28.46
C ASN A 162 -1.03 -3.34 -27.25
N GLY A 163 -1.85 -2.56 -26.55
CA GLY A 163 -1.45 -1.82 -25.35
C GLY A 163 -0.96 -0.40 -25.60
N ASP A 164 -1.14 0.15 -26.80
CA ASP A 164 -0.83 1.55 -27.07
C ASP A 164 -1.91 2.43 -26.45
N ILE A 165 -1.51 3.41 -25.64
CA ILE A 165 -2.42 4.35 -24.98
C ILE A 165 -2.88 5.38 -26.02
N LEU A 166 -4.20 5.44 -26.25
CA LEU A 166 -4.83 6.41 -27.15
C LEU A 166 -5.25 7.66 -26.40
N PHE A 167 -5.83 7.49 -25.21
CA PHE A 167 -6.30 8.58 -24.35
C PHE A 167 -6.08 8.22 -22.88
N LEU A 168 -5.73 9.21 -22.07
CA LEU A 168 -5.53 9.07 -20.63
C LEU A 168 -6.05 10.32 -19.91
N SER A 169 -6.74 10.14 -18.78
CA SER A 169 -6.98 11.25 -17.86
C SER A 169 -5.72 11.60 -17.07
N ASP A 170 -5.63 12.81 -16.51
CA ASP A 170 -4.48 13.22 -15.69
C ASP A 170 -4.29 12.28 -14.48
N SER A 171 -5.39 11.90 -13.81
CA SER A 171 -5.39 10.88 -12.75
C SER A 171 -4.87 9.52 -13.23
N ALA A 172 -5.21 9.11 -14.47
CA ALA A 172 -4.68 7.87 -15.05
C ALA A 172 -3.16 7.97 -15.21
N GLY A 173 -2.65 9.10 -15.70
CA GLY A 173 -1.21 9.34 -15.82
C GLY A 173 -0.47 9.17 -14.49
N ALA A 174 -0.97 9.80 -13.43
CA ALA A 174 -0.36 9.71 -12.10
C ALA A 174 -0.37 8.27 -11.52
N LEU A 175 -1.49 7.55 -11.65
CA LEU A 175 -1.60 6.16 -11.20
C LEU A 175 -0.69 5.21 -11.99
N LEU A 176 -0.54 5.43 -13.30
CA LEU A 176 0.36 4.63 -14.12
C LEU A 176 1.84 4.91 -13.80
N ASP A 177 2.21 6.15 -13.50
CA ASP A 177 3.57 6.47 -13.04
C ASP A 177 3.89 5.76 -11.71
N GLN A 178 2.93 5.72 -10.78
CA GLN A 178 3.08 5.01 -9.51
C GLN A 178 3.24 3.50 -9.73
N LEU A 179 2.41 2.92 -10.59
CA LEU A 179 2.47 1.50 -10.96
C LEU A 179 3.82 1.14 -11.61
N ALA A 180 4.29 1.96 -12.54
CA ALA A 180 5.56 1.79 -13.21
C ALA A 180 6.76 1.83 -12.26
N SER A 181 6.75 2.80 -11.33
CA SER A 181 7.76 2.89 -10.28
C SER A 181 7.76 1.62 -9.42
N GLN A 182 6.59 1.07 -9.11
CA GLN A 182 6.47 -0.13 -8.29
C GLN A 182 6.94 -1.40 -9.00
N GLU A 183 6.69 -1.52 -10.30
CA GLU A 183 7.16 -2.65 -11.11
C GLU A 183 8.62 -2.47 -11.59
N GLN A 184 9.31 -1.38 -11.18
CA GLN A 184 10.65 -0.98 -11.62
C GLN A 184 10.81 -0.93 -13.14
N GLN A 185 9.80 -0.42 -13.84
CA GLN A 185 9.78 -0.36 -15.29
C GLN A 185 10.07 1.04 -15.81
N VAL A 186 10.76 1.10 -16.95
CA VAL A 186 10.81 2.32 -17.76
C VAL A 186 9.45 2.47 -18.42
N PHE A 187 8.61 3.31 -17.83
CA PHE A 187 7.28 3.59 -18.36
C PHE A 187 7.36 4.74 -19.36
N ASP A 188 7.12 4.40 -20.62
CA ASP A 188 6.75 5.36 -21.64
C ASP A 188 5.22 5.51 -21.58
N ARG A 189 4.70 6.72 -21.32
CA ARG A 189 3.26 7.05 -21.25
C ARG A 189 2.48 6.77 -22.55
N ARG A 190 3.12 6.13 -23.52
CA ARG A 190 2.56 5.61 -24.76
C ARG A 190 2.10 4.16 -24.67
N THR A 191 2.61 3.39 -23.72
CA THR A 191 2.36 1.94 -23.62
C THR A 191 1.87 1.56 -22.24
N LEU A 192 0.87 0.68 -22.15
CA LEU A 192 0.35 0.20 -20.89
C LEU A 192 1.39 -0.59 -20.07
N PRO A 193 1.41 -0.45 -18.73
CA PRO A 193 2.17 -1.33 -17.85
C PRO A 193 1.62 -2.77 -17.86
N PRO A 194 2.43 -3.79 -17.50
CA PRO A 194 2.06 -5.20 -17.49
C PRO A 194 0.73 -5.50 -16.81
N PHE A 195 0.46 -4.88 -15.66
CA PHE A 195 -0.82 -5.06 -14.98
C PHE A 195 -2.02 -4.68 -15.86
N CYS A 196 -1.96 -3.54 -16.56
CA CYS A 196 -3.01 -3.12 -17.48
C CYS A 196 -3.02 -3.97 -18.77
N LEU A 197 -1.87 -4.39 -19.28
CA LEU A 197 -1.78 -5.28 -20.45
C LEU A 197 -2.48 -6.62 -20.19
N ARG A 198 -2.32 -7.22 -19.01
CA ARG A 198 -3.03 -8.45 -18.63
C ARG A 198 -4.55 -8.27 -18.62
N LEU A 199 -5.04 -7.08 -18.25
CA LEU A 199 -6.46 -6.75 -18.35
C LEU A 199 -6.91 -6.66 -19.81
N VAL A 200 -6.13 -6.02 -20.68
CA VAL A 200 -6.41 -6.00 -22.13
C VAL A 200 -6.46 -7.42 -22.70
N GLU A 201 -5.48 -8.26 -22.39
CA GLU A 201 -5.43 -9.66 -22.83
C GLU A 201 -6.70 -10.44 -22.39
N SER A 202 -7.17 -10.23 -21.16
CA SER A 202 -8.38 -10.89 -20.67
C SER A 202 -9.66 -10.46 -21.42
N VAL A 203 -9.71 -9.23 -21.94
CA VAL A 203 -10.81 -8.74 -22.79
C VAL A 203 -10.67 -9.31 -24.20
N VAL A 204 -9.46 -9.30 -24.76
CA VAL A 204 -9.17 -9.75 -26.13
C VAL A 204 -9.37 -11.26 -26.29
N TYR A 205 -8.95 -12.04 -25.30
CA TYR A 205 -8.98 -13.50 -25.31
C TYR A 205 -10.01 -14.10 -24.35
N GLY A 206 -10.94 -13.30 -23.83
CA GLY A 206 -11.90 -13.73 -22.80
C GLY A 206 -12.77 -14.92 -23.22
N GLU A 207 -13.09 -15.08 -24.51
CA GLU A 207 -13.81 -16.26 -25.02
C GLU A 207 -12.99 -17.55 -24.90
N ARG A 208 -11.66 -17.44 -24.92
CA ARG A 208 -10.73 -18.56 -24.78
C ARG A 208 -10.54 -18.95 -23.31
N TYR A 209 -10.73 -18.01 -22.38
CA TYR A 209 -10.49 -18.17 -20.94
C TYR A 209 -11.57 -17.48 -20.10
N PRO A 210 -12.81 -18.01 -20.08
CA PRO A 210 -13.96 -17.36 -19.42
C PRO A 210 -13.81 -17.19 -17.91
N TRP A 211 -12.85 -17.87 -17.28
CA TRP A 211 -12.52 -17.70 -15.86
C TRP A 211 -11.64 -16.48 -15.56
N ARG A 212 -11.00 -15.87 -16.57
CA ARG A 212 -10.25 -14.62 -16.40
C ARG A 212 -11.20 -13.44 -16.54
N LEU A 213 -11.57 -12.87 -15.41
CA LEU A 213 -12.35 -11.64 -15.39
C LEU A 213 -11.47 -10.49 -15.90
N PRO A 214 -12.03 -9.54 -16.68
CA PRO A 214 -11.31 -8.34 -17.08
C PRO A 214 -11.29 -7.32 -15.94
N ALA A 215 -10.90 -7.78 -14.76
CA ALA A 215 -10.78 -6.99 -13.56
C ALA A 215 -9.64 -7.54 -12.69
N GLY A 216 -9.00 -6.67 -11.94
CA GLY A 216 -7.91 -7.03 -11.05
C GLY A 216 -7.71 -5.99 -9.95
N THR A 217 -7.08 -6.42 -8.87
CA THR A 217 -6.67 -5.55 -7.77
C THR A 217 -5.16 -5.64 -7.59
N LEU A 218 -4.53 -4.52 -7.26
CA LEU A 218 -3.10 -4.47 -6.97
C LEU A 218 -2.84 -3.59 -5.76
N GLU A 219 -2.08 -4.12 -4.81
CA GLU A 219 -1.61 -3.36 -3.66
C GLU A 219 -0.57 -2.33 -4.12
N LEU A 220 -0.86 -1.05 -3.87
CA LEU A 220 0.02 0.07 -4.20
C LEU A 220 0.47 0.80 -2.94
N ALA A 221 1.56 1.54 -3.04
CA ALA A 221 1.97 2.44 -1.97
C ALA A 221 0.83 3.39 -1.56
N GLY A 222 0.34 3.24 -0.32
CA GLY A 222 -0.70 4.10 0.25
C GLY A 222 -2.15 3.72 -0.08
N GLY A 223 -2.40 2.62 -0.80
CA GLY A 223 -3.75 2.21 -1.18
C GLY A 223 -3.82 0.96 -2.06
N VAL A 224 -4.98 0.72 -2.66
CA VAL A 224 -5.24 -0.43 -3.54
C VAL A 224 -5.73 0.10 -4.87
N LEU A 225 -5.13 -0.34 -5.96
CA LEU A 225 -5.62 -0.08 -7.31
C LEU A 225 -6.63 -1.18 -7.69
N GLU A 226 -7.88 -0.82 -7.85
CA GLU A 226 -8.88 -1.66 -8.49
C GLU A 226 -9.00 -1.26 -9.96
N ALA A 227 -8.96 -2.23 -10.86
CA ALA A 227 -9.02 -1.97 -12.29
C ALA A 227 -10.01 -2.89 -12.98
N ARG A 228 -10.68 -2.38 -14.01
CA ARG A 228 -11.56 -3.13 -14.89
C ARG A 228 -11.41 -2.69 -16.33
N ALA A 229 -11.27 -3.65 -17.25
CA ALA A 229 -11.20 -3.43 -18.67
C ALA A 229 -12.51 -3.85 -19.37
N GLN A 230 -12.83 -3.19 -20.48
CA GLN A 230 -13.97 -3.53 -21.33
C GLN A 230 -13.77 -3.09 -22.78
N TRP A 231 -14.44 -3.75 -23.72
CA TRP A 231 -14.53 -3.30 -25.10
C TRP A 231 -15.22 -1.94 -25.19
N MET A 232 -14.66 -1.06 -26.02
CA MET A 232 -15.25 0.24 -26.34
C MET A 232 -15.68 0.25 -27.80
N SER A 233 -16.95 0.59 -28.03
CA SER A 233 -17.53 0.74 -29.36
C SER A 233 -17.83 2.21 -29.62
N ALA A 234 -17.35 2.75 -30.73
CA ALA A 234 -17.76 4.08 -31.18
C ALA A 234 -19.17 3.99 -31.81
N GLY A 235 -20.07 4.89 -31.42
CA GLY A 235 -21.45 4.93 -31.94
C GLY A 235 -21.59 5.47 -33.37
N SER A 236 -20.48 5.83 -34.03
CA SER A 236 -20.44 6.37 -35.40
C SER A 236 -19.52 5.53 -36.27
N CYS A 237 -20.00 5.17 -37.47
CA CYS A 237 -19.45 4.16 -38.37
C CYS A 237 -18.09 4.50 -39.05
N ASP A 238 -17.43 5.61 -38.68
CA ASP A 238 -16.15 6.01 -39.28
C ASP A 238 -15.00 6.21 -38.26
N ALA A 239 -15.23 5.89 -36.98
CA ALA A 239 -14.24 6.11 -35.93
C ALA A 239 -13.44 4.82 -35.63
N ILE A 240 -12.28 4.74 -36.28
CA ILE A 240 -11.09 3.92 -35.97
C ILE A 240 -11.29 2.40 -36.10
N HIS A 241 -10.69 1.84 -37.14
CA HIS A 241 -10.59 0.40 -37.45
C HIS A 241 -9.72 -0.41 -36.45
N SER A 242 -9.62 0.01 -35.19
CA SER A 242 -8.94 -0.74 -34.14
C SER A 242 -9.86 -0.99 -32.97
N ARG A 243 -10.04 -2.27 -32.65
CA ARG A 243 -10.74 -2.72 -31.45
C ARG A 243 -10.10 -2.01 -30.25
N THR A 244 -10.86 -1.16 -29.58
CA THR A 244 -10.36 -0.31 -28.49
C THR A 244 -10.81 -0.87 -27.16
N VAL A 245 -9.94 -0.87 -26.17
CA VAL A 245 -10.23 -1.31 -24.80
C VAL A 245 -10.18 -0.11 -23.87
N GLY A 246 -11.24 0.09 -23.10
CA GLY A 246 -11.29 1.07 -22.02
C GLY A 246 -10.93 0.41 -20.71
N ILE A 247 -10.05 1.05 -19.94
CA ILE A 247 -9.66 0.61 -18.60
C ILE A 247 -10.08 1.67 -17.60
N PHE A 248 -10.89 1.26 -16.63
CA PHE A 248 -11.31 2.05 -15.49
C PHE A 248 -10.42 1.66 -14.31
N LEU A 249 -9.87 2.67 -13.65
CA LEU A 249 -8.99 2.54 -12.51
C LEU A 249 -9.63 3.27 -11.32
N LYS A 250 -9.55 2.65 -10.14
CA LYS A 250 -9.97 3.24 -8.88
C LYS A 250 -8.86 3.09 -7.87
N PHE A 251 -8.42 4.19 -7.30
CA PHE A 251 -7.50 4.17 -6.18
C PHE A 251 -8.31 4.21 -4.89
N VAL A 252 -8.25 3.11 -4.15
CA VAL A 252 -9.02 2.88 -2.94
C VAL A 252 -8.08 2.93 -1.74
N VAL A 253 -8.34 3.81 -0.79
CA VAL A 253 -7.62 3.82 0.50
C VAL A 253 -8.39 2.98 1.50
N PRO A 254 -7.81 1.87 2.01
CA PRO A 254 -8.48 1.02 2.98
C PRO A 254 -8.79 1.74 4.29
N MET A 255 -9.91 1.38 4.93
CA MET A 255 -10.33 2.02 6.18
C MET A 255 -9.27 2.02 7.29
N PRO A 256 -8.52 0.92 7.56
CA PRO A 256 -7.48 0.95 8.59
C PRO A 256 -6.43 2.04 8.33
N LEU A 257 -6.02 2.23 7.06
CA LEU A 257 -5.02 3.23 6.69
C LEU A 257 -5.57 4.65 6.80
N ARG A 258 -6.82 4.86 6.41
CA ARG A 258 -7.49 6.15 6.55
C ARG A 258 -7.64 6.55 8.02
N ILE A 259 -8.09 5.63 8.88
CA ILE A 259 -8.16 5.85 10.33
C ILE A 259 -6.77 6.19 10.87
N TRP A 260 -5.75 5.41 10.50
CA TRP A 260 -4.38 5.66 10.90
C TRP A 260 -3.92 7.09 10.61
N ARG A 261 -4.13 7.56 9.38
CA ARG A 261 -3.78 8.93 8.97
C ARG A 261 -4.58 9.99 9.73
N ALA A 262 -5.87 9.75 9.98
CA ALA A 262 -6.69 10.65 10.79
C ALA A 262 -6.17 10.74 12.24
N LEU A 263 -5.78 9.62 12.85
CA LEU A 263 -5.19 9.61 14.19
C LEU A 263 -3.84 10.32 14.26
N GLY A 264 -3.07 10.32 13.16
CA GLY A 264 -1.79 11.04 13.06
C GLY A 264 -1.92 12.56 13.21
N SER A 265 -3.11 13.12 12.97
CA SER A 265 -3.36 14.57 13.13
C SER A 265 -3.52 15.03 14.59
N VAL A 266 -3.60 14.09 15.54
CA VAL A 266 -3.89 14.37 16.95
C VAL A 266 -2.82 13.76 17.86
N GLU A 267 -2.38 14.52 18.86
CA GLU A 267 -1.44 14.00 19.86
C GLU A 267 -2.13 13.08 20.87
N LEU A 268 -2.05 11.78 20.60
CA LEU A 268 -2.51 10.70 21.49
C LEU A 268 -1.34 9.94 22.12
N SER A 269 -1.55 9.46 23.34
CA SER A 269 -0.67 8.45 23.95
C SER A 269 -0.76 7.13 23.19
N PRO A 270 0.24 6.23 23.31
CA PRO A 270 0.22 4.93 22.62
C PRO A 270 -1.06 4.11 22.87
N GLN A 271 -1.52 4.04 24.13
CA GLN A 271 -2.73 3.31 24.50
C GLN A 271 -3.99 4.01 23.95
N GLN A 272 -4.05 5.34 24.02
CA GLN A 272 -5.18 6.11 23.46
C GLN A 272 -5.28 5.93 21.94
N MET A 273 -4.15 5.94 21.24
CA MET A 273 -4.09 5.72 19.79
C MET A 273 -4.56 4.32 19.43
N GLU A 274 -4.14 3.29 20.17
CA GLU A 274 -4.59 1.92 19.94
C GLU A 274 -6.10 1.76 20.17
N VAL A 275 -6.64 2.30 21.26
CA VAL A 275 -8.08 2.31 21.52
C VAL A 275 -8.82 3.00 20.38
N ALA A 276 -8.39 4.20 19.99
CA ALA A 276 -9.02 4.97 18.93
C ALA A 276 -8.97 4.25 17.57
N PHE A 277 -7.85 3.57 17.27
CA PHE A 277 -7.69 2.78 16.06
C PHE A 277 -8.67 1.61 15.99
N TRP A 278 -8.77 0.80 17.05
CA TRP A 278 -9.67 -0.35 17.07
C TRP A 278 -11.15 0.04 17.17
N MET A 279 -11.48 1.12 17.90
CA MET A 279 -12.81 1.71 17.87
C MET A 279 -13.16 2.17 16.46
N GLY A 280 -12.24 2.90 15.83
CA GLY A 280 -12.35 3.36 14.47
C GLY A 280 -12.52 2.22 13.49
N LEU A 281 -11.87 1.06 13.68
CA LEU A 281 -11.90 -0.06 12.72
C LEU A 281 -13.05 -1.04 12.92
N GLY A 282 -13.43 -1.36 14.16
CA GLY A 282 -14.54 -2.28 14.44
C GLY A 282 -15.86 -1.60 14.82
N GLY A 283 -15.92 -0.27 14.75
CA GLY A 283 -17.18 0.48 14.87
C GLY A 283 -17.64 0.71 16.30
N GLY A 284 -16.73 0.70 17.28
CA GLY A 284 -17.05 1.08 18.66
C GLY A 284 -16.18 0.45 19.74
N ARG A 285 -16.57 0.66 20.99
CA ARG A 285 -15.80 0.23 22.19
C ARG A 285 -15.57 -1.27 22.28
N GLU A 286 -16.55 -2.08 21.88
CA GLU A 286 -16.44 -3.55 21.91
C GLU A 286 -15.33 -4.07 20.99
N ALA A 287 -15.06 -3.38 19.88
CA ALA A 287 -13.96 -3.73 18.99
C ALA A 287 -12.60 -3.48 19.65
N ALA A 288 -12.44 -2.36 20.37
CA ALA A 288 -11.23 -2.10 21.14
C ALA A 288 -11.07 -3.12 22.27
N ARG A 289 -12.14 -3.42 23.01
CA ARG A 289 -12.15 -4.41 24.09
C ARG A 289 -11.74 -5.81 23.63
N SER A 290 -12.21 -6.26 22.47
CA SER A 290 -11.88 -7.60 21.95
C SER A 290 -10.47 -7.72 21.38
N ARG A 291 -9.81 -6.60 21.08
CA ARG A 291 -8.47 -6.54 20.47
C ARG A 291 -7.37 -6.12 21.45
N MET A 292 -7.74 -5.58 22.61
CA MET A 292 -6.80 -5.04 23.58
C MET A 292 -6.89 -5.79 24.92
N ASP A 293 -5.73 -6.11 25.50
CA ASP A 293 -5.64 -6.67 26.84
C ASP A 293 -5.56 -5.55 27.89
N VAL A 294 -6.68 -4.85 28.11
CA VAL A 294 -6.80 -3.75 29.09
C VAL A 294 -8.07 -3.88 29.93
N SER A 295 -8.03 -3.34 31.15
CA SER A 295 -9.20 -3.34 32.04
C SER A 295 -10.28 -2.36 31.55
N ASP A 296 -11.54 -2.60 31.94
CA ASP A 296 -12.68 -1.73 31.57
C ASP A 296 -12.50 -0.28 32.03
N ALA A 297 -11.88 -0.10 33.21
CA ALA A 297 -11.56 1.22 33.76
C ALA A 297 -10.57 1.97 32.84
N VAL A 298 -9.48 1.30 32.44
CA VAL A 298 -8.46 1.89 31.56
C VAL A 298 -9.05 2.21 30.19
N LEU A 299 -9.87 1.31 29.63
CA LEU A 299 -10.55 1.54 28.37
C LEU A 299 -11.44 2.79 28.45
N ARG A 300 -12.23 2.94 29.51
CA ARG A 300 -13.11 4.08 29.72
C ARG A 300 -12.34 5.40 29.80
N ASP A 301 -11.23 5.42 30.53
CA ASP A 301 -10.36 6.60 30.66
C ASP A 301 -9.73 6.97 29.32
N CYS A 302 -9.25 5.97 28.56
CA CYS A 302 -8.72 6.18 27.21
C CYS A 302 -9.79 6.74 26.27
N VAL A 303 -11.00 6.16 26.27
CA VAL A 303 -12.12 6.63 25.44
C VAL A 303 -12.46 8.09 25.76
N LYS A 304 -12.53 8.44 27.04
CA LYS A 304 -12.81 9.82 27.46
C LYS A 304 -11.75 10.79 26.94
N ALA A 305 -10.47 10.42 27.07
CA ALA A 305 -9.38 11.24 26.55
C ALA A 305 -9.39 11.35 25.02
N VAL A 306 -9.72 10.27 24.31
CA VAL A 306 -9.87 10.28 22.85
C VAL A 306 -11.00 11.23 22.45
N TYR A 307 -12.17 11.14 23.10
CA TYR A 307 -13.32 12.02 22.83
C TYR A 307 -12.97 13.49 23.02
N GLU A 308 -12.30 13.83 24.12
CA GLU A 308 -11.83 15.19 24.40
C GLU A 308 -10.86 15.68 23.31
N LYS A 309 -9.90 14.86 22.89
CA LYS A 309 -8.90 15.21 21.88
C LYS A 309 -9.48 15.39 20.48
N PHE A 310 -10.53 14.65 20.13
CA PHE A 310 -11.26 14.78 18.87
C PHE A 310 -12.43 15.79 18.94
N GLY A 311 -12.68 16.40 20.11
CA GLY A 311 -13.78 17.35 20.28
C GLY A 311 -15.18 16.74 20.12
N CYS A 312 -15.33 15.44 20.35
CA CYS A 312 -16.61 14.72 20.24
C CYS A 312 -17.06 14.19 21.61
N THR A 313 -18.36 13.95 21.79
CA THR A 313 -18.93 13.45 23.06
C THR A 313 -19.52 12.05 22.96
N SER A 314 -19.53 11.46 21.76
CA SER A 314 -20.18 10.19 21.48
C SER A 314 -19.35 9.32 20.53
N GLU A 315 -19.61 8.01 20.56
CA GLU A 315 -18.98 7.05 19.65
C GLU A 315 -19.33 7.35 18.19
N ALA A 316 -20.60 7.68 17.92
CA ALA A 316 -21.05 8.09 16.59
C ALA A 316 -20.31 9.35 16.11
N GLY A 317 -20.06 10.32 16.99
CA GLY A 317 -19.28 11.51 16.66
C GLY A 317 -17.84 11.18 16.28
N LEU A 318 -17.16 10.33 17.07
CA LEU A 318 -15.81 9.87 16.76
C LEU A 318 -15.77 9.11 15.43
N LEU A 319 -16.72 8.19 15.21
CA LEU A 319 -16.80 7.43 13.96
C LEU A 319 -17.10 8.33 12.75
N GLY A 320 -17.91 9.38 12.91
CA GLY A 320 -18.11 10.37 11.84
C GLY A 320 -16.82 11.10 11.44
N ILE A 321 -15.92 11.33 12.39
CA ILE A 321 -14.60 11.95 12.14
C ILE A 321 -13.64 10.93 11.50
N LEU A 322 -13.55 9.73 12.05
CA LEU A 322 -12.58 8.70 11.60
C LEU A 322 -13.02 8.01 10.30
N ARG A 323 -14.33 7.96 10.03
CA ARG A 323 -14.93 7.38 8.83
C ARG A 323 -15.86 8.38 8.14
N PRO A 324 -15.36 9.51 7.61
CA PRO A 324 -16.21 10.43 6.89
C PRO A 324 -16.85 9.68 5.72
N VAL A 325 -18.18 9.62 5.70
CA VAL A 325 -18.91 9.16 4.53
C VAL A 325 -18.65 10.22 3.47
N ILE A 326 -18.00 9.86 2.37
CA ILE A 326 -17.96 10.75 1.20
C ILE A 326 -19.40 10.84 0.69
N SER A 327 -20.07 11.95 1.02
CA SER A 327 -21.21 12.40 0.24
C SER A 327 -20.69 12.73 -1.14
N ARG A 328 -21.00 11.86 -2.12
CA ARG A 328 -20.82 12.15 -3.54
C ARG A 328 -21.57 13.46 -3.84
N MET A 329 -20.85 14.52 -4.19
CA MET A 329 -21.41 15.64 -4.94
C MET A 329 -21.22 15.36 -6.43
#